data_AF-A0A949K1W9-F1
#
_entry.id   AF-A0A949K1W9-F1
#
_cell.length_a   1.000
_cell.length_b   1.000
_cell.length_c   1.000
_cell.angle_alpha   90.00
_cell.angle_beta   90.00
_cell.angle_gamma   90.00
#
_symmetry.space_group_name_H-M   'P 1'
#
loop_
_entity.id
_entity.type
_entity.pdbx_description
1 polymer ?
#
loop_
_entity_poly.entity_id
_entity_poly.type
_entity_poly.pdbx_seq_one_letter_code
_entity_poly.pdbx_strand_id
1 'polypeptide(L)'
;MEKSKVYFTNMRTKTDVNLQEKLSRLLKKAGIGTIDFNQKYTAVKMHFGEPGNLAYLRPNYAKTVVDVIRELGGKPFLTDCNTLYVGGRKNALDHIDSAYTNGFSPFSTGCHILIGDGLKGTDDVLVPVAGGEYVKEAKIGRAIMDADIFISLTHFKGHELTGFGGTLKNIGMGCGSRAGKMEMHSAGKPFVDQELCVGCGSCRKVCAQDAITISSKKAAIDHDKCAGCGRCIGVCPRDAVNPASDESEDILNRKIAEYTKAVITGRPNFHISLVVDVAPFCDCHPENDLSIVPDIGMFASFDPVALDVACADAVNAQPVIKGSLLAECDHEGHDHFSAVSPNTDWRVAIAHAVKLGIGQDTYELIEVS
;
A
#
# COMPACT_ATOMS: atom_id res chain seq x y z
N MET A 1 -23.28 -0.52 -18.18
CA MET A 1 -22.71 -1.19 -17.00
C MET A 1 -23.26 -0.49 -15.76
N GLU A 2 -23.49 -1.22 -14.69
CA GLU A 2 -23.91 -0.64 -13.40
C GLU A 2 -22.71 0.06 -12.77
N LYS A 3 -22.88 1.30 -12.30
CA LYS A 3 -21.81 2.10 -11.70
C LYS A 3 -21.57 1.66 -10.27
N SER A 4 -20.31 1.60 -9.84
CA SER A 4 -19.98 1.32 -8.44
C SER A 4 -20.28 2.51 -7.54
N LYS A 5 -20.81 2.27 -6.34
CA LYS A 5 -21.11 3.34 -5.39
C LYS A 5 -19.85 3.75 -4.64
N VAL A 6 -19.52 5.03 -4.68
CA VAL A 6 -18.45 5.63 -3.87
C VAL A 6 -19.08 6.66 -2.96
N TYR A 7 -18.92 6.48 -1.66
CA TYR A 7 -19.46 7.38 -0.67
C TYR A 7 -18.41 8.42 -0.31
N PHE A 8 -18.83 9.67 -0.09
CA PHE A 8 -17.93 10.79 0.16
C PHE A 8 -18.44 11.70 1.27
N THR A 9 -17.53 12.25 2.07
CA THR A 9 -17.81 13.40 2.91
C THR A 9 -16.63 14.37 2.93
N ASN A 10 -16.90 15.66 2.82
CA ASN A 10 -15.86 16.70 2.79
C ASN A 10 -15.19 16.92 4.17
N MET A 11 -14.15 17.76 4.22
CA MET A 11 -13.47 18.11 5.47
C MET A 11 -14.18 19.19 6.32
N ARG A 12 -15.24 19.82 5.81
CA ARG A 12 -15.93 20.90 6.53
C ARG A 12 -16.79 20.32 7.66
N THR A 13 -16.63 20.87 8.86
CA THR A 13 -17.41 20.51 10.04
C THR A 13 -18.33 21.64 10.50
N LYS A 14 -19.30 21.29 11.35
CA LYS A 14 -20.12 22.23 12.14
C LYS A 14 -19.74 22.04 13.61
N THR A 15 -20.10 22.97 14.49
CA THR A 15 -19.69 22.97 15.91
C THR A 15 -20.09 21.70 16.69
N ASP A 16 -21.07 20.96 16.20
CA ASP A 16 -21.66 19.75 16.79
C ASP A 16 -21.14 18.43 16.22
N VAL A 17 -20.30 18.45 15.17
CA VAL A 17 -19.80 17.24 14.51
C VAL A 17 -18.32 17.37 14.19
N ASN A 18 -17.49 16.43 14.66
CA ASN A 18 -16.07 16.37 14.33
C ASN A 18 -15.76 15.42 13.16
N LEU A 19 -14.53 15.45 12.63
CA LEU A 19 -14.12 14.64 11.48
C LEU A 19 -14.18 13.12 11.74
N GLN A 20 -13.93 12.67 12.98
CA GLN A 20 -14.02 11.24 13.33
C GLN A 20 -15.48 10.75 13.28
N GLU A 21 -16.41 11.57 13.76
CA GLU A 21 -17.85 11.27 13.65
C GLU A 21 -18.32 11.25 12.20
N LYS A 22 -17.83 12.18 11.36
CA LYS A 22 -18.09 12.15 9.91
C LYS A 22 -17.56 10.88 9.26
N LEU A 23 -16.34 10.47 9.60
CA LEU A 23 -15.77 9.21 9.12
C LEU A 23 -16.61 8.02 9.57
N SER A 24 -16.95 7.89 10.85
CA SER A 24 -17.80 6.79 11.35
C SER A 24 -19.15 6.72 10.60
N ARG A 25 -19.79 7.86 10.37
CA ARG A 25 -21.04 7.96 9.59
C ARG A 25 -20.84 7.54 8.14
N LEU A 26 -19.76 7.99 7.49
CA LEU A 26 -19.40 7.61 6.13
C LEU A 26 -19.30 6.09 6.01
N LEU A 27 -18.52 5.43 6.89
CA LEU A 27 -18.32 3.97 6.85
C LEU A 27 -19.65 3.22 7.01
N LYS A 28 -20.48 3.63 7.98
CA LYS A 28 -21.80 3.02 8.23
C LYS A 28 -22.75 3.20 7.05
N LYS A 29 -22.77 4.38 6.42
CA LYS A 29 -23.61 4.66 5.24
C LYS A 29 -23.12 3.96 3.98
N ALA A 30 -21.81 3.80 3.84
CA ALA A 30 -21.18 3.05 2.77
C ALA A 30 -21.36 1.54 2.88
N GLY A 31 -21.95 1.06 3.98
CA GLY A 31 -22.39 -0.32 4.12
C GLY A 31 -21.40 -1.23 4.81
N ILE A 32 -20.38 -0.72 5.52
CA ILE A 32 -19.45 -1.59 6.27
C ILE A 32 -20.17 -2.59 7.19
N GLY A 33 -21.33 -2.21 7.74
CA GLY A 33 -22.15 -3.05 8.61
C GLY A 33 -22.84 -4.24 7.93
N THR A 34 -22.74 -4.39 6.60
CA THR A 34 -23.22 -5.59 5.90
C THR A 34 -22.24 -6.76 6.00
N ILE A 35 -20.99 -6.51 6.41
CA ILE A 35 -19.99 -7.54 6.69
C ILE A 35 -20.24 -8.13 8.08
N ASP A 36 -20.22 -9.46 8.20
CA ASP A 36 -20.26 -10.15 9.50
C ASP A 36 -18.91 -10.09 10.20
N PHE A 37 -18.74 -9.15 11.13
CA PHE A 37 -17.53 -8.98 11.92
C PHE A 37 -17.49 -9.84 13.20
N ASN A 38 -18.59 -10.50 13.60
CA ASN A 38 -18.69 -11.05 14.94
C ASN A 38 -17.58 -12.09 15.24
N GLN A 39 -16.69 -11.75 16.19
CA GLN A 39 -15.52 -12.53 16.59
C GLN A 39 -14.46 -12.75 15.48
N LYS A 40 -14.58 -12.08 14.34
CA LYS A 40 -13.68 -12.22 13.18
C LYS A 40 -12.41 -11.40 13.35
N TYR A 41 -11.27 -11.97 12.95
CA TYR A 41 -10.01 -11.25 12.89
C TYR A 41 -10.01 -10.33 11.66
N THR A 42 -9.79 -9.04 11.89
CA THR A 42 -9.90 -8.02 10.83
C THR A 42 -8.56 -7.32 10.64
N ALA A 43 -7.96 -7.52 9.48
CA ALA A 43 -6.78 -6.76 9.08
C ALA A 43 -7.21 -5.35 8.64
N VAL A 44 -6.64 -4.31 9.25
CA VAL A 44 -6.74 -2.93 8.78
C VAL A 44 -5.41 -2.54 8.17
N LYS A 45 -5.32 -2.63 6.85
CA LYS A 45 -4.11 -2.31 6.10
C LYS A 45 -3.97 -0.80 5.96
N MET A 46 -2.85 -0.26 6.44
CA MET A 46 -2.48 1.12 6.21
C MET A 46 -0.96 1.30 6.14
N HIS A 47 -0.54 2.50 5.78
CA HIS A 47 0.85 2.92 5.81
C HIS A 47 1.10 3.75 7.09
N PHE A 48 2.18 3.46 7.83
CA PHE A 48 2.48 4.17 9.10
C PHE A 48 3.33 5.45 8.94
N GLY A 49 3.78 5.74 7.72
CA GLY A 49 4.70 6.83 7.41
C GLY A 49 6.15 6.46 7.75
N GLU A 50 7.10 7.00 7.00
CA GLU A 50 8.51 6.98 7.42
C GLU A 50 8.75 8.10 8.46
N PRO A 51 9.49 7.86 9.55
CA PRO A 51 9.77 8.91 10.54
C PRO A 51 10.44 10.14 9.90
N GLY A 52 9.88 11.32 10.19
CA GLY A 52 10.28 12.60 9.60
C GLY A 52 9.21 13.18 8.68
N ASN A 53 8.44 12.33 8.02
CA ASN A 53 7.31 12.71 7.19
C ASN A 53 6.11 12.99 8.09
N LEU A 54 5.39 14.09 7.86
CA LEU A 54 4.22 14.49 8.65
C LEU A 54 2.91 14.49 7.87
N ALA A 55 2.93 14.09 6.58
CA ALA A 55 1.75 14.03 5.72
C ALA A 55 0.95 12.73 5.90
N TYR A 56 1.50 11.72 6.58
CA TYR A 56 0.80 10.46 6.84
C TYR A 56 -0.52 10.69 7.61
N LEU A 57 -1.47 9.75 7.48
CA LEU A 57 -2.76 9.89 8.17
C LEU A 57 -2.60 9.94 9.68
N ARG A 58 -3.25 10.90 10.32
CA ARG A 58 -3.28 10.99 11.79
C ARG A 58 -3.84 9.69 12.40
N PRO A 59 -3.23 9.16 13.49
CA PRO A 59 -3.67 7.92 14.14
C PRO A 59 -5.15 7.91 14.58
N ASN A 60 -5.75 9.09 14.80
CA ASN A 60 -7.16 9.26 15.12
C ASN A 60 -8.11 8.69 14.04
N TYR A 61 -7.72 8.75 12.75
CA TYR A 61 -8.51 8.14 11.69
C TYR A 61 -8.49 6.61 11.81
N ALA A 62 -7.32 6.01 12.05
CA ALA A 62 -7.19 4.58 12.30
C ALA A 62 -8.00 4.14 13.54
N LYS A 63 -7.95 4.90 14.63
CA LYS A 63 -8.77 4.68 15.83
C LYS A 63 -10.26 4.62 15.51
N THR A 64 -10.74 5.55 14.68
CA THR A 64 -12.15 5.62 14.29
C THR A 64 -12.57 4.36 13.51
N VAL A 65 -11.73 3.90 12.57
CA VAL A 65 -11.99 2.65 11.82
C VAL A 65 -12.01 1.44 12.77
N VAL A 66 -11.03 1.36 13.68
CA VAL A 66 -10.92 0.30 14.69
C VAL A 66 -12.15 0.25 15.60
N ASP A 67 -12.65 1.41 16.03
CA ASP A 67 -13.84 1.50 16.88
C ASP A 67 -15.08 1.00 16.15
N VAL A 68 -15.29 1.39 14.88
CA VAL A 68 -16.41 0.89 14.07
C VAL A 68 -16.36 -0.63 13.91
N ILE A 69 -15.17 -1.21 13.66
CA ILE A 69 -15.01 -2.66 13.55
C ILE A 69 -15.36 -3.35 14.88
N ARG A 70 -14.96 -2.77 16.02
CA ARG A 70 -15.28 -3.30 17.35
C ARG A 70 -16.75 -3.19 17.70
N GLU A 71 -17.41 -2.08 17.35
CA GLU A 71 -18.86 -1.92 17.49
C GLU A 71 -19.62 -3.02 16.75
N LEU A 72 -19.08 -3.48 15.61
CA LEU A 72 -19.63 -4.59 14.82
C LEU A 72 -19.19 -5.98 15.33
N GLY A 73 -18.42 -6.07 16.42
CA GLY A 73 -18.00 -7.32 17.05
C GLY A 73 -16.66 -7.90 16.56
N GLY A 74 -15.93 -7.16 15.71
CA GLY A 74 -14.66 -7.59 15.13
C GLY A 74 -13.46 -7.48 16.07
N LYS A 75 -12.38 -8.19 15.69
CA LYS A 75 -11.07 -8.19 16.36
C LYS A 75 -10.02 -7.54 15.44
N PRO A 76 -9.94 -6.21 15.42
CA PRO A 76 -9.06 -5.51 14.49
C PRO A 76 -7.59 -5.54 14.93
N PHE A 77 -6.70 -5.51 13.95
CA PHE A 77 -5.29 -5.16 14.10
C PHE A 77 -4.86 -4.29 12.92
N LEU A 78 -3.94 -3.34 13.16
CA LEU A 78 -3.32 -2.61 12.06
C LEU A 78 -2.21 -3.47 11.46
N THR A 79 -2.02 -3.39 10.14
CA THR A 79 -0.99 -4.18 9.46
C THR A 79 -0.33 -3.41 8.33
N ASP A 80 0.92 -3.76 8.06
CA ASP A 80 1.68 -3.44 6.86
C ASP A 80 2.75 -4.53 6.66
N CYS A 81 3.31 -4.69 5.46
CA CYS A 81 4.46 -5.56 5.24
C CYS A 81 5.75 -4.73 5.14
N ASN A 82 6.86 -5.32 5.55
CA ASN A 82 8.16 -4.66 5.58
C ASN A 82 8.57 -4.10 4.21
N THR A 83 9.30 -3.00 4.23
CA THR A 83 9.77 -2.31 3.02
C THR A 83 10.92 -3.07 2.36
N LEU A 84 11.02 -2.91 1.03
CA LEU A 84 12.14 -3.47 0.26
C LEU A 84 13.42 -2.66 0.49
N TYR A 85 13.29 -1.34 0.52
CA TYR A 85 14.38 -0.39 0.73
C TYR A 85 14.89 -0.42 2.18
N VAL A 86 16.11 0.06 2.37
CA VAL A 86 16.73 0.18 3.69
C VAL A 86 16.18 1.42 4.40
N GLY A 87 15.50 1.23 5.53
CA GLY A 87 14.90 2.30 6.33
C GLY A 87 14.31 1.75 7.63
N GLY A 88 13.56 2.59 8.35
CA GLY A 88 12.94 2.22 9.63
C GLY A 88 11.91 1.11 9.49
N ARG A 89 11.44 0.80 8.29
CA ARG A 89 10.34 -0.17 8.06
C ARG A 89 10.79 -1.48 7.39
N LYS A 90 12.09 -1.75 7.37
CA LYS A 90 12.66 -2.92 6.67
C LYS A 90 12.51 -4.26 7.41
N ASN A 91 12.26 -4.22 8.72
CA ASN A 91 12.03 -5.39 9.57
C ASN A 91 11.01 -5.05 10.66
N ALA A 92 10.40 -6.06 11.28
CA ALA A 92 9.20 -5.85 12.08
C ALA A 92 9.43 -4.98 13.33
N LEU A 93 10.59 -5.08 13.99
CA LEU A 93 10.84 -4.33 15.22
C LEU A 93 10.98 -2.85 14.92
N ASP A 94 11.88 -2.51 13.99
CA ASP A 94 12.10 -1.13 13.56
C ASP A 94 10.81 -0.54 12.95
N HIS A 95 10.02 -1.37 12.24
CA HIS A 95 8.77 -0.93 11.62
C HIS A 95 7.73 -0.56 12.68
N ILE A 96 7.61 -1.35 13.74
CA ILE A 96 6.74 -1.04 14.88
C ILE A 96 7.24 0.23 15.60
N ASP A 97 8.55 0.38 15.79
CA ASP A 97 9.13 1.58 16.40
C ASP A 97 8.85 2.83 15.55
N SER A 98 8.94 2.71 14.22
CA SER A 98 8.57 3.77 13.27
C SER A 98 7.10 4.14 13.39
N ALA A 99 6.22 3.14 13.44
CA ALA A 99 4.79 3.34 13.62
C ALA A 99 4.50 4.03 14.96
N TYR A 100 5.16 3.61 16.05
CA TYR A 100 4.98 4.19 17.39
C TYR A 100 5.49 5.62 17.45
N THR A 101 6.61 5.92 16.81
CA THR A 101 7.16 7.27 16.67
C THR A 101 6.16 8.20 15.99
N ASN A 102 5.48 7.71 14.95
CA ASN A 102 4.42 8.44 14.24
C ASN A 102 3.06 8.41 14.97
N GLY A 103 3.00 7.82 16.16
CA GLY A 103 1.84 7.83 17.04
C GLY A 103 0.85 6.68 16.83
N PHE A 104 1.19 5.65 16.06
CA PHE A 104 0.37 4.44 15.88
C PHE A 104 0.64 3.40 16.95
N SER A 105 0.24 3.66 18.19
CA SER A 105 0.38 2.72 19.30
C SER A 105 -0.96 2.06 19.65
N PRO A 106 -0.97 0.93 20.37
CA PRO A 106 -2.21 0.34 20.88
C PRO A 106 -3.05 1.29 21.75
N PHE A 107 -2.41 2.30 22.37
CA PHE A 107 -3.08 3.28 23.21
C PHE A 107 -3.81 4.36 22.39
N SER A 108 -3.25 4.74 21.24
CA SER A 108 -3.83 5.78 20.37
C SER A 108 -4.80 5.21 19.34
N THR A 109 -4.50 4.06 18.76
CA THR A 109 -5.33 3.41 17.72
C THR A 109 -6.32 2.41 18.31
N GLY A 110 -6.11 2.01 19.57
CA GLY A 110 -6.94 1.06 20.27
C GLY A 110 -6.63 -0.40 19.94
N CYS A 111 -5.76 -0.73 18.98
CA CYS A 111 -5.44 -2.12 18.63
C CYS A 111 -3.94 -2.34 18.36
N HIS A 112 -3.52 -3.61 18.33
CA HIS A 112 -2.14 -3.97 18.08
C HIS A 112 -1.76 -3.82 16.60
N ILE A 113 -0.46 -3.68 16.36
CA ILE A 113 0.13 -3.79 15.02
C ILE A 113 0.66 -5.21 14.85
N LEU A 114 0.36 -5.83 13.70
CA LEU A 114 1.04 -7.03 13.23
C LEU A 114 1.73 -6.70 11.91
N ILE A 115 3.02 -7.00 11.82
CA ILE A 115 3.76 -6.85 10.57
C ILE A 115 3.50 -8.09 9.72
N GLY A 116 2.85 -7.88 8.58
CA GLY A 116 2.16 -8.93 7.83
C GLY A 116 3.07 -10.05 7.34
N ASP A 117 4.32 -9.72 7.01
CA ASP A 117 5.35 -10.62 6.48
C ASP A 117 6.44 -10.99 7.52
N GLY A 118 6.11 -10.82 8.80
CA GLY A 118 6.90 -11.32 9.92
C GLY A 118 8.19 -10.53 10.18
N LEU A 119 9.07 -11.09 11.02
CA LEU A 119 10.23 -10.37 11.56
C LEU A 119 11.15 -9.80 10.47
N LYS A 120 11.42 -10.55 9.41
CA LYS A 120 12.41 -10.22 8.37
C LYS A 120 11.81 -9.94 7.00
N GLY A 121 10.48 -9.93 6.89
CA GLY A 121 9.78 -9.85 5.63
C GLY A 121 9.84 -11.11 4.78
N THR A 122 9.93 -12.27 5.42
CA THR A 122 10.05 -13.60 4.78
C THR A 122 8.89 -14.54 5.14
N ASP A 123 7.94 -14.10 5.96
CA ASP A 123 6.77 -14.87 6.37
C ASP A 123 5.62 -14.60 5.39
N ASP A 124 5.73 -15.19 4.20
CA ASP A 124 4.75 -15.06 3.13
C ASP A 124 4.12 -16.39 2.74
N VAL A 125 2.95 -16.27 2.12
CA VAL A 125 2.27 -17.36 1.43
C VAL A 125 2.10 -17.01 -0.03
N LEU A 126 2.14 -18.06 -0.87
CA LEU A 126 1.87 -17.97 -2.29
C LEU A 126 0.36 -18.01 -2.51
N VAL A 127 -0.16 -16.95 -3.12
CA VAL A 127 -1.59 -16.79 -3.39
C VAL A 127 -1.81 -16.73 -4.90
N PRO A 128 -2.54 -17.69 -5.49
CA PRO A 128 -2.79 -17.69 -6.92
C PRO A 128 -3.51 -16.41 -7.39
N VAL A 129 -3.04 -15.82 -8.48
CA VAL A 129 -3.68 -14.67 -9.14
C VAL A 129 -4.45 -15.19 -10.35
N ALA A 130 -5.74 -15.49 -10.16
CA ALA A 130 -6.59 -15.93 -11.27
C ALA A 130 -6.64 -14.87 -12.37
N GLY A 131 -6.21 -15.23 -13.58
CA GLY A 131 -6.15 -14.30 -14.72
C GLY A 131 -4.97 -13.33 -14.71
N GLY A 132 -4.01 -13.46 -13.79
CA GLY A 132 -2.81 -12.63 -13.75
C GLY A 132 -1.92 -12.86 -14.97
N GLU A 133 -1.46 -11.77 -15.58
CA GLU A 133 -0.60 -11.77 -16.75
C GLU A 133 0.87 -11.94 -16.35
N TYR A 134 1.30 -11.20 -15.33
CA TYR A 134 2.71 -11.10 -14.92
C TYR A 134 3.02 -11.93 -13.68
N VAL A 135 2.08 -12.01 -12.74
CA VAL A 135 2.17 -12.70 -11.46
C VAL A 135 1.23 -13.89 -11.49
N LYS A 136 1.77 -15.09 -11.33
CA LYS A 136 0.96 -16.32 -11.18
C LYS A 136 0.57 -16.57 -9.74
N GLU A 137 1.51 -16.34 -8.83
CA GLU A 137 1.30 -16.47 -7.39
C GLU A 137 1.93 -15.27 -6.67
N ALA A 138 1.08 -14.45 -6.05
CA ALA A 138 1.51 -13.30 -5.28
C ALA A 138 2.05 -13.75 -3.91
N LYS A 139 3.15 -13.13 -3.46
CA LYS A 139 3.79 -13.41 -2.17
C LYS A 139 3.23 -12.45 -1.13
N ILE A 140 2.17 -12.86 -0.43
CA ILE A 140 1.44 -12.01 0.51
C ILE A 140 1.85 -12.35 1.94
N GLY A 141 2.00 -11.32 2.78
CA GLY A 141 2.28 -11.50 4.20
C GLY A 141 1.28 -12.44 4.88
N ARG A 142 1.80 -13.44 5.61
CA ARG A 142 1.01 -14.51 6.22
C ARG A 142 -0.13 -13.99 7.09
N ALA A 143 0.13 -13.02 7.98
CA ALA A 143 -0.88 -12.52 8.91
C ALA A 143 -2.06 -11.83 8.20
N ILE A 144 -1.85 -11.29 7.00
CA ILE A 144 -2.90 -10.68 6.18
C ILE A 144 -3.79 -11.77 5.58
N MET A 145 -3.20 -12.88 5.16
CA MET A 145 -3.94 -14.02 4.60
C MET A 145 -4.68 -14.83 5.66
N ASP A 146 -4.20 -14.84 6.91
CA ASP A 146 -4.87 -15.47 8.04
C ASP A 146 -6.06 -14.67 8.59
N ALA A 147 -6.22 -13.39 8.21
CA ALA A 147 -7.36 -12.56 8.62
C ALA A 147 -8.65 -12.94 7.87
N ASP A 148 -9.76 -13.03 8.62
CA ASP A 148 -11.10 -13.32 8.08
C ASP A 148 -11.63 -12.19 7.17
N ILE A 149 -11.32 -10.93 7.52
CA ILE A 149 -11.83 -9.73 6.85
C ILE A 149 -10.67 -8.77 6.58
N PHE A 150 -10.70 -8.11 5.43
CA PHE A 150 -9.67 -7.16 5.02
C PHE A 150 -10.24 -5.75 4.82
N ILE A 151 -9.70 -4.77 5.53
CA ILE A 151 -10.08 -3.35 5.41
C ILE A 151 -8.84 -2.56 4.98
N SER A 152 -8.93 -1.72 3.95
CA SER A 152 -7.84 -0.79 3.62
C SER A 152 -8.16 0.62 4.09
N LEU A 153 -7.22 1.24 4.80
CA LEU A 153 -7.23 2.66 5.15
C LEU A 153 -6.07 3.35 4.44
N THR A 154 -6.40 4.12 3.41
CA THR A 154 -5.46 4.69 2.45
C THR A 154 -5.29 6.19 2.70
N HIS A 155 -4.04 6.64 2.74
CA HIS A 155 -3.70 8.04 2.46
C HIS A 155 -3.60 8.21 0.94
N PHE A 156 -4.45 9.03 0.33
CA PHE A 156 -4.43 9.25 -1.10
C PHE A 156 -3.57 10.46 -1.47
N LYS A 157 -2.51 10.23 -2.23
CA LYS A 157 -1.46 11.23 -2.48
C LYS A 157 -0.63 10.88 -3.71
N GLY A 158 0.27 11.75 -4.20
CA GLY A 158 1.09 11.48 -5.39
C GLY A 158 2.08 10.31 -5.24
N HIS A 159 2.66 9.79 -6.32
CA HIS A 159 3.70 8.77 -6.23
C HIS A 159 4.57 8.75 -7.47
N GLU A 160 5.88 8.77 -7.27
CA GLU A 160 6.88 8.91 -8.33
C GLU A 160 6.85 7.78 -9.36
N LEU A 161 6.48 6.55 -8.96
CA LEU A 161 6.41 5.39 -9.86
C LEU A 161 4.99 4.97 -10.28
N THR A 162 3.95 5.42 -9.59
CA THR A 162 2.57 4.91 -9.79
C THR A 162 1.56 6.02 -10.08
N GLY A 163 2.03 7.26 -10.25
CA GLY A 163 1.23 8.48 -10.37
C GLY A 163 0.64 8.90 -9.03
N PHE A 164 -0.04 8.00 -8.36
CA PHE A 164 -0.53 8.19 -6.99
C PHE A 164 -0.37 6.94 -6.12
N GLY A 165 -0.31 7.15 -4.81
CA GLY A 165 -0.51 6.15 -3.78
C GLY A 165 -1.99 6.10 -3.42
N GLY A 166 -2.69 5.09 -3.95
CA GLY A 166 -4.12 4.87 -3.74
C GLY A 166 -4.40 3.53 -3.07
N THR A 167 -5.66 3.13 -3.10
CA THR A 167 -6.19 1.89 -2.54
C THR A 167 -5.53 0.68 -3.17
N LEU A 168 -5.44 0.60 -4.50
CA LEU A 168 -4.78 -0.53 -5.17
C LEU A 168 -3.33 -0.67 -4.72
N LYS A 169 -2.58 0.43 -4.61
CA LYS A 169 -1.19 0.40 -4.12
C LYS A 169 -1.09 0.01 -2.65
N ASN A 170 -1.94 0.58 -1.80
CA ASN A 170 -1.96 0.27 -0.37
C ASN A 170 -2.22 -1.22 -0.12
N ILE A 171 -3.10 -1.83 -0.93
CA ILE A 171 -3.38 -3.26 -0.88
C ILE A 171 -2.24 -4.05 -1.52
N GLY A 172 -2.04 -3.92 -2.83
CA GLY A 172 -1.12 -4.78 -3.58
C GLY A 172 0.33 -4.67 -3.09
N MET A 173 0.89 -3.47 -3.10
CA MET A 173 2.26 -3.24 -2.66
C MET A 173 2.42 -3.42 -1.14
N GLY A 174 1.48 -2.87 -0.38
CA GLY A 174 1.57 -2.89 1.08
C GLY A 174 1.38 -4.28 1.70
N CYS A 175 0.67 -5.20 1.03
CA CYS A 175 0.49 -6.57 1.52
C CYS A 175 1.52 -7.56 0.96
N GLY A 176 2.27 -7.18 -0.08
CA GLY A 176 3.35 -8.00 -0.61
C GLY A 176 4.52 -8.09 0.37
N SER A 177 5.12 -9.26 0.53
CA SER A 177 6.35 -9.42 1.32
C SER A 177 7.54 -8.70 0.67
N ARG A 178 8.71 -8.67 1.30
CA ARG A 178 9.92 -8.12 0.63
C ARG A 178 10.20 -8.80 -0.72
N ALA A 179 9.98 -10.12 -0.80
CA ALA A 179 10.09 -10.85 -2.06
C ALA A 179 8.99 -10.48 -3.07
N GLY A 180 7.75 -10.25 -2.61
CA GLY A 180 6.66 -9.79 -3.48
C GLY A 180 6.87 -8.37 -4.00
N LYS A 181 7.37 -7.47 -3.15
CA LYS A 181 7.78 -6.12 -3.54
C LYS A 181 8.89 -6.16 -4.58
N MET A 182 9.90 -7.01 -4.41
CA MET A 182 10.92 -7.19 -5.46
C MET A 182 10.30 -7.63 -6.79
N GLU A 183 9.38 -8.59 -6.79
CA GLU A 183 8.71 -9.05 -8.02
C GLU A 183 7.92 -7.93 -8.71
N MET A 184 7.30 -7.02 -7.94
CA MET A 184 6.64 -5.82 -8.49
C MET A 184 7.63 -4.81 -9.09
N HIS A 185 8.85 -4.71 -8.55
CA HIS A 185 9.85 -3.72 -8.96
C HIS A 185 10.89 -4.22 -9.98
N SER A 186 11.02 -5.53 -10.20
CA SER A 186 12.10 -6.09 -11.02
C SER A 186 11.55 -7.02 -12.11
N ALA A 187 12.11 -6.86 -13.31
CA ALA A 187 12.06 -7.86 -14.38
C ALA A 187 13.26 -8.83 -14.25
N GLY A 188 14.36 -8.36 -13.66
CA GLY A 188 15.61 -9.09 -13.46
C GLY A 188 15.72 -9.89 -12.16
N LYS A 189 16.90 -10.51 -11.99
CA LYS A 189 17.25 -11.33 -10.81
C LYS A 189 18.08 -10.48 -9.83
N PRO A 190 17.97 -10.72 -8.51
CA PRO A 190 18.73 -9.95 -7.53
C PRO A 190 20.23 -10.10 -7.72
N PHE A 191 20.98 -9.09 -7.29
CA PHE A 191 22.44 -9.07 -7.32
C PHE A 191 23.03 -8.82 -5.94
N VAL A 192 24.33 -9.12 -5.78
CA VAL A 192 25.04 -8.93 -4.51
C VAL A 192 25.97 -7.73 -4.63
N ASP A 193 25.74 -6.74 -3.78
CA ASP A 193 26.71 -5.67 -3.53
C ASP A 193 27.96 -6.27 -2.86
N GLN A 194 29.07 -6.25 -3.60
CA GLN A 194 30.32 -6.86 -3.17
C GLN A 194 31.00 -6.06 -2.05
N GLU A 195 30.71 -4.78 -1.87
CA GLU A 195 31.32 -3.98 -0.80
C GLU A 195 30.67 -4.31 0.55
N LEU A 196 29.34 -4.39 0.57
CA LEU A 196 28.56 -4.68 1.79
C LEU A 196 28.61 -6.16 2.21
N CYS A 197 28.83 -7.07 1.26
CA CYS A 197 28.77 -8.51 1.52
C CYS A 197 29.93 -8.97 2.41
N VAL A 198 29.61 -9.73 3.47
CA VAL A 198 30.59 -10.31 4.40
C VAL A 198 30.73 -11.84 4.26
N GLY A 199 30.06 -12.44 3.28
CA GLY A 199 30.17 -13.88 3.00
C GLY A 199 29.60 -14.79 4.09
N CYS A 200 28.65 -14.30 4.89
CA CYS A 200 28.08 -15.06 6.02
C CYS A 200 27.27 -16.31 5.60
N GLY A 201 26.86 -16.40 4.34
CA GLY A 201 26.14 -17.56 3.79
C GLY A 201 24.64 -17.64 4.10
N SER A 202 24.04 -16.66 4.78
CA SER A 202 22.59 -16.65 5.07
C SER A 202 21.72 -16.74 3.81
N CYS A 203 22.08 -16.00 2.76
CA CYS A 203 21.40 -16.03 1.46
C CYS A 203 21.50 -17.42 0.79
N ARG A 204 22.66 -18.08 0.88
CA ARG A 204 22.85 -19.44 0.34
C ARG A 204 21.95 -20.46 1.03
N LYS A 205 21.80 -20.38 2.36
CA LYS A 205 20.98 -21.33 3.14
C LYS A 205 19.50 -21.32 2.77
N VAL A 206 18.98 -20.21 2.24
CA VAL A 206 17.56 -20.08 1.84
C VAL A 206 17.34 -20.25 0.34
N CYS A 207 18.40 -20.46 -0.44
CA CYS A 207 18.29 -20.59 -1.89
C CYS A 207 17.88 -22.02 -2.26
N ALA A 208 16.62 -22.21 -2.66
CA ALA A 208 16.12 -23.51 -3.12
C ALA A 208 16.71 -23.99 -4.46
N GLN A 209 17.43 -23.11 -5.18
CA GLN A 209 18.00 -23.39 -6.50
C GLN A 209 19.50 -23.67 -6.47
N ASP A 210 20.12 -23.66 -5.28
CA ASP A 210 21.58 -23.73 -5.12
C ASP A 210 22.35 -22.73 -6.00
N ALA A 211 21.73 -21.59 -6.30
CA ALA A 211 22.24 -20.57 -7.20
C ALA A 211 23.30 -19.67 -6.54
N ILE A 212 23.55 -19.80 -5.23
CA ILE A 212 24.42 -18.89 -4.50
C ILE A 212 25.69 -19.61 -4.04
N THR A 213 26.82 -19.12 -4.51
CA THR A 213 28.14 -19.58 -4.06
C THR A 213 28.77 -18.56 -3.12
N ILE A 214 29.58 -19.04 -2.18
CA ILE A 214 30.38 -18.20 -1.29
C ILE A 214 31.85 -18.49 -1.57
N SER A 215 32.58 -17.50 -2.07
CA SER A 215 34.02 -17.58 -2.34
C SER A 215 34.70 -16.31 -1.83
N SER A 216 35.91 -16.43 -1.27
CA SER A 216 36.68 -15.27 -0.78
C SER A 216 35.89 -14.33 0.15
N LYS A 217 35.03 -14.89 1.02
CA LYS A 217 34.12 -14.15 1.91
C LYS A 217 33.11 -13.24 1.20
N LYS A 218 32.75 -13.55 -0.05
CA LYS A 218 31.73 -12.85 -0.82
C LYS A 218 30.74 -13.83 -1.42
N ALA A 219 29.50 -13.38 -1.59
CA ALA A 219 28.46 -14.15 -2.24
C ALA A 219 28.36 -13.76 -3.71
N ALA A 220 28.15 -14.76 -4.57
CA ALA A 220 27.83 -14.57 -5.98
C ALA A 220 26.56 -15.35 -6.32
N ILE A 221 25.69 -14.75 -7.13
CA ILE A 221 24.45 -15.38 -7.60
C ILE A 221 24.68 -15.82 -9.03
N ASP A 222 24.60 -17.12 -9.27
CA ASP A 222 24.50 -17.71 -10.59
C ASP A 222 23.10 -17.40 -11.15
N HIS A 223 23.05 -16.45 -12.08
CA HIS A 223 21.79 -16.01 -12.68
C HIS A 223 21.17 -17.07 -13.59
N ASP A 224 21.91 -18.07 -14.07
CA ASP A 224 21.33 -19.15 -14.88
C ASP A 224 20.51 -20.11 -14.01
N LYS A 225 20.93 -20.34 -12.77
CA LYS A 225 20.20 -21.15 -11.79
C LYS A 225 19.15 -20.37 -11.01
N CYS A 226 19.36 -19.08 -10.81
CA CYS A 226 18.50 -18.28 -9.95
C CYS A 226 17.09 -18.16 -10.54
N ALA A 227 16.07 -18.52 -9.75
CA ALA A 227 14.66 -18.37 -10.13
C ALA A 227 14.10 -16.96 -9.86
N GLY A 228 14.91 -16.03 -9.34
CA GLY A 228 14.46 -14.66 -9.05
C GLY A 228 13.43 -14.56 -7.91
N CYS A 229 13.45 -15.47 -6.93
CA CYS A 229 12.41 -15.52 -5.88
C CYS A 229 12.57 -14.49 -4.74
N GLY A 230 13.71 -13.79 -4.66
CA GLY A 230 13.91 -12.67 -3.72
C GLY A 230 14.11 -13.05 -2.24
N ARG A 231 13.97 -14.33 -1.85
CA ARG A 231 14.14 -14.76 -0.44
C ARG A 231 15.49 -14.37 0.18
N CYS A 232 16.54 -14.30 -0.64
CA CYS A 232 17.88 -13.89 -0.22
C CYS A 232 17.96 -12.43 0.26
N ILE A 233 17.07 -11.54 -0.20
CA ILE A 233 17.03 -10.13 0.19
C ILE A 233 16.62 -10.01 1.66
N GLY A 234 15.52 -10.65 2.06
CA GLY A 234 14.99 -10.58 3.42
C GLY A 234 15.94 -11.13 4.50
N VAL A 235 16.77 -12.11 4.16
CA VAL A 235 17.66 -12.77 5.13
C VAL A 235 19.07 -12.18 5.22
N CYS A 236 19.43 -11.24 4.34
CA CYS A 236 20.77 -10.67 4.33
C CYS A 236 20.96 -9.69 5.49
N PRO A 237 21.83 -9.96 6.49
CA PRO A 237 21.97 -9.10 7.66
C PRO A 237 22.76 -7.80 7.37
N ARG A 238 23.33 -7.67 6.17
CA ARG A 238 24.11 -6.50 5.74
C ARG A 238 23.42 -5.71 4.63
N ASP A 239 22.19 -6.09 4.28
CA ASP A 239 21.44 -5.51 3.15
C ASP A 239 22.26 -5.52 1.84
N ALA A 240 23.16 -6.49 1.69
CA ALA A 240 24.07 -6.62 0.55
C ALA A 240 23.45 -7.32 -0.67
N VAL A 241 22.17 -7.70 -0.62
CA VAL A 241 21.47 -8.34 -1.74
C VAL A 241 20.36 -7.40 -2.17
N ASN A 242 20.44 -6.93 -3.41
CA ASN A 242 19.58 -5.87 -3.93
C ASN A 242 18.68 -6.38 -5.06
N PRO A 243 17.45 -5.85 -5.17
CA PRO A 243 16.62 -6.01 -6.36
C PRO A 243 17.30 -5.33 -7.57
N ALA A 244 16.99 -5.77 -8.79
CA ALA A 244 17.47 -5.08 -9.99
C ALA A 244 16.77 -3.73 -10.20
N SER A 245 15.50 -3.63 -9.77
CA SER A 245 14.66 -2.42 -9.88
C SER A 245 14.58 -1.89 -11.32
N ASP A 246 14.47 -2.81 -12.28
CA ASP A 246 14.55 -2.61 -13.73
C ASP A 246 13.21 -2.81 -14.45
N GLU A 247 12.11 -2.89 -13.71
CA GLU A 247 10.76 -3.02 -14.28
C GLU A 247 10.21 -1.65 -14.72
N SER A 248 9.42 -1.64 -15.80
CA SER A 248 8.72 -0.41 -16.19
C SER A 248 7.61 -0.06 -15.20
N GLU A 249 7.34 1.23 -15.06
CA GLU A 249 6.28 1.77 -14.22
C GLU A 249 4.93 1.15 -14.60
N ASP A 250 4.64 0.99 -15.89
CA ASP A 250 3.43 0.33 -16.40
C ASP A 250 3.29 -1.10 -15.89
N ILE A 251 4.34 -1.92 -16.01
CA ILE A 251 4.28 -3.33 -15.59
C ILE A 251 4.22 -3.41 -14.07
N LEU A 252 4.95 -2.56 -13.36
CA LEU A 252 4.86 -2.44 -11.90
C LEU A 252 3.42 -2.16 -11.46
N ASN A 253 2.72 -1.21 -12.11
CA ASN A 253 1.32 -0.89 -11.81
C ASN A 253 0.37 -2.07 -12.09
N ARG A 254 0.60 -2.83 -13.17
CA ARG A 254 -0.16 -4.06 -13.46
C ARG A 254 0.08 -5.15 -12.41
N LYS A 255 1.33 -5.36 -12.00
CA LYS A 255 1.69 -6.31 -10.93
C LYS A 255 1.06 -5.91 -9.58
N ILE A 256 0.98 -4.61 -9.25
CA ILE A 256 0.28 -4.11 -8.06
C ILE A 256 -1.21 -4.47 -8.10
N ALA A 257 -1.89 -4.29 -9.24
CA ALA A 257 -3.28 -4.68 -9.40
C ALA A 257 -3.46 -6.20 -9.24
N GLU A 258 -2.55 -7.01 -9.78
CA GLU A 258 -2.55 -8.46 -9.60
C GLU A 258 -2.36 -8.89 -8.14
N TYR A 259 -1.45 -8.24 -7.40
CA TYR A 259 -1.30 -8.45 -5.96
C TYR A 259 -2.56 -8.01 -5.19
N THR A 260 -3.20 -6.92 -5.60
CA THR A 260 -4.48 -6.47 -5.01
C THR A 260 -5.54 -7.55 -5.14
N LYS A 261 -5.67 -8.14 -6.33
CA LYS A 261 -6.62 -9.24 -6.57
C LYS A 261 -6.36 -10.42 -5.65
N ALA A 262 -5.11 -10.83 -5.49
CA ALA A 262 -4.74 -11.92 -4.58
C ALA A 262 -5.18 -11.68 -3.13
N VAL A 263 -5.06 -10.44 -2.66
CA VAL A 263 -5.45 -10.10 -1.28
C VAL A 263 -6.97 -10.15 -1.11
N ILE A 264 -7.74 -9.54 -2.00
CA ILE A 264 -9.18 -9.29 -1.75
C ILE A 264 -10.10 -10.43 -2.21
N THR A 265 -9.64 -11.29 -3.12
CA THR A 265 -10.49 -12.35 -3.69
C THR A 265 -10.89 -13.38 -2.62
N GLY A 266 -12.17 -13.76 -2.60
CA GLY A 266 -12.66 -14.86 -1.76
C GLY A 266 -12.87 -14.50 -0.27
N ARG A 267 -12.79 -13.22 0.10
CA ARG A 267 -13.06 -12.76 1.47
C ARG A 267 -13.81 -11.42 1.51
N PRO A 268 -14.54 -11.12 2.59
CA PRO A 268 -15.12 -9.80 2.79
C PRO A 268 -14.04 -8.72 2.85
N ASN A 269 -14.26 -7.63 2.13
CA ASN A 269 -13.36 -6.48 2.11
C ASN A 269 -14.12 -5.15 2.02
N PHE A 270 -13.47 -4.08 2.47
CA PHE A 270 -14.01 -2.73 2.44
C PHE A 270 -12.88 -1.69 2.41
N HIS A 271 -13.06 -0.61 1.66
CA HIS A 271 -11.98 0.30 1.32
C HIS A 271 -12.30 1.74 1.71
N ILE A 272 -11.32 2.39 2.33
CA ILE A 272 -11.40 3.75 2.86
C ILE A 272 -10.21 4.53 2.32
N SER A 273 -10.46 5.71 1.78
CA SER A 273 -9.42 6.57 1.21
C SER A 273 -9.61 8.01 1.69
N LEU A 274 -8.58 8.60 2.27
CA LEU A 274 -8.58 9.98 2.75
C LEU A 274 -7.71 10.81 1.81
N VAL A 275 -8.31 11.85 1.23
CA VAL A 275 -7.65 12.80 0.33
C VAL A 275 -7.42 14.10 1.09
N VAL A 276 -6.34 14.09 1.86
CA VAL A 276 -5.86 15.15 2.76
C VAL A 276 -4.34 15.20 2.64
N ASP A 277 -3.70 16.32 2.93
CA ASP A 277 -2.24 16.46 2.94
C ASP A 277 -1.58 15.86 1.68
N VAL A 278 -2.18 16.11 0.50
CA VAL A 278 -1.86 15.45 -0.77
C VAL A 278 -0.43 15.81 -1.23
N ALA A 279 0.55 15.08 -0.71
CA ALA A 279 1.96 15.30 -0.98
C ALA A 279 2.36 14.81 -2.39
N PRO A 280 3.35 15.44 -3.05
CA PRO A 280 3.82 15.00 -4.36
C PRO A 280 4.45 13.60 -4.33
N PHE A 281 5.22 13.25 -3.28
CA PHE A 281 5.99 11.99 -3.18
C PHE A 281 5.57 11.09 -2.04
N CYS A 282 5.75 9.77 -2.20
CA CYS A 282 5.21 8.75 -1.30
C CYS A 282 5.54 9.00 0.19
N ASP A 283 4.65 8.60 1.11
CA ASP A 283 4.93 8.62 2.57
C ASP A 283 6.06 7.66 2.98
N CYS A 284 6.58 6.87 2.04
CA CYS A 284 7.80 6.08 2.20
C CYS A 284 9.05 6.95 2.33
N HIS A 285 8.98 8.20 1.89
CA HIS A 285 10.05 9.17 2.04
C HIS A 285 10.03 9.75 3.48
N PRO A 286 11.19 9.89 4.13
CA PRO A 286 11.28 10.55 5.44
C PRO A 286 11.03 12.06 5.36
N GLU A 287 11.08 12.66 4.18
CA GLU A 287 10.64 14.02 3.91
C GLU A 287 9.18 14.08 3.41
N ASN A 288 8.52 15.21 3.63
CA ASN A 288 7.31 15.58 2.91
C ASN A 288 7.36 17.05 2.49
N ASP A 289 6.61 17.39 1.44
CA ASP A 289 6.54 18.73 0.87
C ASP A 289 5.16 19.35 1.12
N LEU A 290 4.99 20.60 0.70
CA LEU A 290 3.69 21.26 0.63
C LEU A 290 2.74 20.46 -0.27
N SER A 291 1.50 20.29 0.19
CA SER A 291 0.44 19.62 -0.57
C SER A 291 0.24 20.26 -1.93
N ILE A 292 0.00 19.44 -2.95
CA ILE A 292 -0.18 19.92 -4.33
C ILE A 292 -1.58 20.53 -4.56
N VAL A 293 -2.56 20.11 -3.77
CA VAL A 293 -3.96 20.60 -3.79
C VAL A 293 -4.50 20.71 -2.35
N PRO A 294 -5.57 21.50 -2.11
CA PRO A 294 -6.23 21.56 -0.80
C PRO A 294 -6.86 20.21 -0.38
N ASP A 295 -7.02 20.02 0.94
CA ASP A 295 -7.74 18.87 1.49
C ASP A 295 -9.17 18.79 0.96
N ILE A 296 -9.59 17.58 0.57
CA ILE A 296 -10.86 17.35 -0.10
C ILE A 296 -11.85 16.67 0.85
N GLY A 297 -11.48 15.50 1.37
CA GLY A 297 -12.39 14.71 2.19
C GLY A 297 -12.04 13.24 2.29
N MET A 298 -13.04 12.46 2.69
CA MET A 298 -12.93 11.06 3.02
C MET A 298 -13.91 10.27 2.15
N PHE A 299 -13.43 9.17 1.58
CA PHE A 299 -14.14 8.33 0.63
C PHE A 299 -14.20 6.89 1.13
N ALA A 300 -15.27 6.17 0.78
CA ALA A 300 -15.39 4.74 1.09
C ALA A 300 -16.17 3.98 0.02
N SER A 301 -15.76 2.73 -0.25
CA SER A 301 -16.44 1.82 -1.17
C SER A 301 -16.07 0.37 -0.92
N PHE A 302 -16.90 -0.56 -1.42
CA PHE A 302 -16.53 -1.97 -1.61
C PHE A 302 -15.72 -2.19 -2.89
N ASP A 303 -15.70 -1.22 -3.81
CA ASP A 303 -14.96 -1.29 -5.06
C ASP A 303 -13.69 -0.43 -4.95
N PRO A 304 -12.49 -1.05 -4.85
CA PRO A 304 -11.25 -0.31 -4.68
C PRO A 304 -10.83 0.45 -5.95
N VAL A 305 -11.28 0.00 -7.13
CA VAL A 305 -10.96 0.64 -8.41
C VAL A 305 -11.76 1.93 -8.54
N ALA A 306 -13.08 1.84 -8.34
CA ALA A 306 -13.97 2.99 -8.38
C ALA A 306 -13.58 4.04 -7.33
N LEU A 307 -13.14 3.58 -6.15
CA LEU A 307 -12.63 4.45 -5.08
C LEU A 307 -11.39 5.25 -5.52
N ASP A 308 -10.41 4.60 -6.15
CA ASP A 308 -9.20 5.28 -6.62
C ASP A 308 -9.49 6.26 -7.76
N VAL A 309 -10.38 5.89 -8.70
CA VAL A 309 -10.81 6.81 -9.77
C VAL A 309 -11.52 8.03 -9.18
N ALA A 310 -12.44 7.84 -8.23
CA ALA A 310 -13.14 8.96 -7.59
C ALA A 310 -12.20 9.90 -6.82
N CYS A 311 -11.19 9.36 -6.14
CA CYS A 311 -10.16 10.16 -5.47
C CYS A 311 -9.28 10.93 -6.47
N ALA A 312 -8.85 10.27 -7.56
CA ALA A 312 -8.05 10.91 -8.61
C ALA A 312 -8.80 12.06 -9.30
N ASP A 313 -10.06 11.82 -9.68
CA ASP A 313 -10.94 12.84 -10.26
C ASP A 313 -11.12 14.04 -9.31
N ALA A 314 -11.32 13.77 -8.01
CA ALA A 314 -11.50 14.82 -7.02
C ALA A 314 -10.24 15.70 -6.88
N VAL A 315 -9.04 15.10 -6.89
CA VAL A 315 -7.76 15.83 -6.87
C VAL A 315 -7.55 16.64 -8.15
N ASN A 316 -7.83 16.06 -9.32
CA ASN A 316 -7.69 16.75 -10.60
C ASN A 316 -8.69 17.92 -10.77
N ALA A 317 -9.80 17.92 -10.01
CA ALA A 317 -10.75 19.02 -9.96
C ALA A 317 -10.34 20.18 -9.02
N GLN A 318 -9.29 20.03 -8.21
CA GLN A 318 -8.87 21.06 -7.26
C GLN A 318 -7.98 22.13 -7.90
N PRO A 319 -7.96 23.36 -7.36
CA PRO A 319 -6.92 24.32 -7.71
C PRO A 319 -5.56 23.87 -7.18
N VAL A 320 -4.51 24.19 -7.93
CA VAL A 320 -3.12 23.99 -7.51
C VAL A 320 -2.80 24.89 -6.32
N ILE A 321 -2.16 24.34 -5.29
CA ILE A 321 -1.63 25.15 -4.19
C ILE A 321 -0.40 25.93 -4.67
N LYS A 322 -0.45 27.26 -4.53
CA LYS A 322 0.66 28.13 -4.88
C LYS A 322 1.92 27.80 -4.07
N GLY A 323 3.05 27.65 -4.77
CA GLY A 323 4.34 27.33 -4.17
C GLY A 323 4.54 25.85 -3.86
N SER A 324 3.59 24.98 -4.24
CA SER A 324 3.81 23.54 -4.26
C SER A 324 4.63 23.15 -5.48
N LEU A 325 5.24 21.96 -5.47
CA LEU A 325 5.93 21.38 -6.63
C LEU A 325 5.05 21.40 -7.89
N LEU A 326 3.76 21.08 -7.75
CA LEU A 326 2.82 21.08 -8.87
C LEU A 326 2.70 22.47 -9.52
N ALA A 327 2.83 23.57 -8.76
CA ALA A 327 2.80 24.93 -9.32
C ALA A 327 4.02 25.28 -10.19
N GLU A 328 5.06 24.46 -10.16
CA GLU A 328 6.28 24.60 -10.99
C GLU A 328 6.24 23.68 -12.22
N CYS A 329 5.27 22.76 -12.28
CA CYS A 329 5.13 21.79 -13.37
C CYS A 329 4.41 22.39 -14.57
N ASP A 330 4.60 21.77 -15.73
CA ASP A 330 3.75 22.01 -16.88
C ASP A 330 2.37 21.36 -16.68
N HIS A 331 1.31 22.11 -16.96
CA HIS A 331 -0.08 21.72 -16.74
C HIS A 331 -0.80 21.33 -18.05
N GLU A 332 -0.07 21.21 -19.16
CA GLU A 332 -0.63 20.71 -20.41
C GLU A 332 -1.24 19.29 -20.21
N GLY A 333 -2.58 19.20 -20.15
CA GLY A 333 -3.31 17.93 -20.00
C GLY A 333 -4.23 17.80 -18.79
N HIS A 334 -4.29 18.79 -17.89
CA HIS A 334 -5.18 18.82 -16.71
C HIS A 334 -5.06 17.66 -15.70
N ASP A 335 -4.04 16.79 -15.81
CA ASP A 335 -3.79 15.71 -14.84
C ASP A 335 -2.63 16.05 -13.92
N HIS A 336 -2.94 16.37 -12.66
CA HIS A 336 -1.96 16.79 -11.67
C HIS A 336 -0.91 15.71 -11.38
N PHE A 337 -1.28 14.43 -11.46
CA PHE A 337 -0.34 13.33 -11.20
C PHE A 337 0.70 13.19 -12.31
N SER A 338 0.26 13.25 -13.57
CA SER A 338 1.18 13.23 -14.72
C SER A 338 2.04 14.49 -14.80
N ALA A 339 1.54 15.64 -14.34
CA ALA A 339 2.37 16.85 -14.24
C ALA A 339 3.52 16.70 -13.23
N VAL A 340 3.25 16.13 -12.05
CA VAL A 340 4.26 15.90 -11.00
C VAL A 340 5.17 14.72 -11.32
N SER A 341 4.66 13.70 -12.01
CA SER A 341 5.39 12.46 -12.33
C SER A 341 5.13 12.06 -13.79
N PRO A 342 5.82 12.69 -14.75
CA PRO A 342 5.52 12.55 -16.19
C PRO A 342 5.89 11.19 -16.78
N ASN A 343 6.67 10.37 -16.08
CA ASN A 343 7.12 9.06 -16.55
C ASN A 343 6.18 7.91 -16.16
N THR A 344 5.01 8.20 -15.57
CA THR A 344 4.07 7.18 -15.09
C THR A 344 2.63 7.52 -15.51
N ASP A 345 1.84 6.49 -15.80
CA ASP A 345 0.42 6.60 -16.09
C ASP A 345 -0.39 5.76 -15.10
N TRP A 346 -1.01 6.42 -14.13
CA TRP A 346 -1.83 5.76 -13.11
C TRP A 346 -3.04 5.01 -13.71
N ARG A 347 -3.50 5.38 -14.92
CA ARG A 347 -4.62 4.73 -15.60
C ARG A 347 -4.29 3.30 -16.00
N VAL A 348 -3.02 2.96 -16.16
CA VAL A 348 -2.57 1.59 -16.45
C VAL A 348 -2.97 0.63 -15.34
N ALA A 349 -2.81 1.03 -14.07
CA ALA A 349 -3.25 0.22 -12.93
C ALA A 349 -4.77 0.00 -12.95
N ILE A 350 -5.53 1.07 -13.19
CA ILE A 350 -7.00 1.06 -13.24
C ILE A 350 -7.50 0.14 -14.36
N ALA A 351 -7.02 0.34 -15.59
CA ALA A 351 -7.43 -0.46 -16.74
C ALA A 351 -7.13 -1.96 -16.54
N HIS A 352 -5.97 -2.29 -15.96
CA HIS A 352 -5.62 -3.68 -15.65
C HIS A 352 -6.49 -4.25 -14.53
N ALA A 353 -6.78 -3.47 -13.50
CA ALA A 353 -7.66 -3.90 -12.42
C ALA A 353 -9.09 -4.18 -12.89
N VAL A 354 -9.63 -3.34 -13.79
CA VAL A 354 -10.93 -3.58 -14.45
C VAL A 354 -10.89 -4.85 -15.29
N LYS A 355 -9.84 -5.02 -16.12
CA LYS A 355 -9.65 -6.24 -16.93
C LYS A 355 -9.64 -7.52 -16.08
N LEU A 356 -9.05 -7.44 -14.89
CA LEU A 356 -8.98 -8.54 -13.93
C LEU A 356 -10.28 -8.75 -13.14
N GLY A 357 -11.29 -7.89 -13.30
CA GLY A 357 -12.55 -7.95 -12.56
C GLY A 357 -12.41 -7.59 -11.07
N ILE A 358 -11.43 -6.74 -10.73
CA ILE A 358 -11.24 -6.25 -9.35
C ILE A 358 -12.33 -5.24 -8.98
N GLY A 359 -12.75 -4.42 -9.95
CA GLY A 359 -13.69 -3.33 -9.75
C GLY A 359 -14.05 -2.64 -11.07
N GLN A 360 -14.73 -1.50 -10.98
CA GLN A 360 -15.17 -0.69 -12.11
C GLN A 360 -14.42 0.66 -12.14
N ASP A 361 -14.15 1.17 -13.32
CA ASP A 361 -13.60 2.52 -13.54
C ASP A 361 -14.69 3.61 -13.62
N THR A 362 -15.96 3.24 -13.41
CA THR A 362 -17.09 4.17 -13.37
C THR A 362 -17.80 4.10 -12.04
N TYR A 363 -18.18 5.26 -11.52
CA TYR A 363 -18.78 5.37 -10.20
C TYR A 363 -19.95 6.36 -10.13
N GLU A 364 -20.79 6.16 -9.13
CA GLU A 364 -21.77 7.10 -8.62
C GLU A 364 -21.26 7.64 -7.29
N LEU A 365 -21.04 8.96 -7.22
CA LEU A 365 -20.62 9.63 -5.98
C LEU A 365 -21.84 9.92 -5.11
N ILE A 366 -21.85 9.38 -3.89
CA ILE A 366 -22.92 9.55 -2.91
C ILE A 366 -22.41 10.38 -1.75
N GLU A 367 -22.89 11.61 -1.63
CA GLU A 367 -22.51 12.48 -0.52
C GLU A 367 -23.19 12.05 0.79
N VAL A 368 -22.37 11.96 1.83
CA VAL A 368 -22.79 11.71 3.22
C VAL A 368 -22.55 12.98 4.02
N SER A 369 -23.63 13.57 4.50
CA SER A 369 -23.62 14.80 5.31
C SER A 369 -23.13 14.60 6.72
#